data_AF-A0A7S1H058-F1
#
_entry.id   AF-A0A7S1H058-F1
#
_cell.length_a   1.000
_cell.length_b   1.000
_cell.length_c   1.000
_cell.angle_alpha   90.00
_cell.angle_beta   90.00
_cell.angle_gamma   90.00
#
_symmetry.space_group_name_H-M   'P 1'
#
loop_
_entity.id
_entity.type
_entity.pdbx_description
1 polymer ?
#
loop_
_entity_poly.entity_id
_entity_poly.type
_entity_poly.pdbx_seq_one_letter_code
_entity_poly.pdbx_strand_id
1 'polypeptide(L)'
;KGKKTDGLNRKPYSPLSDEAKLDEYEQFDDYMEIIIQFGYVTLFASAYPLASSIMIIANLVEMRSDTFKLSFICRKPRSLRCDGLGMWGSLLSGLVTLSALTNCLIFGFTSGQLMEWLPSLYTIDESDHMRFSDNKGWLVIFIIFGVERAPLFT
;
A
#
# COMPACT_ATOMS: atom_id res chain seq x y z
N LYS A 1 -32.41 20.96 62.69
CA LYS A 1 -30.99 20.80 62.28
C LYS A 1 -30.91 19.65 61.27
N GLY A 2 -31.03 19.94 59.98
CA GLY A 2 -30.89 18.94 58.90
C GLY A 2 -29.42 18.58 58.72
N LYS A 3 -29.07 17.31 58.90
CA LYS A 3 -27.74 16.80 58.55
C LYS A 3 -27.63 16.80 57.03
N LYS A 4 -26.72 17.64 56.49
CA LYS A 4 -26.27 17.57 55.09
C LYS A 4 -25.74 16.16 54.82
N THR A 5 -26.53 15.33 54.17
CA THR A 5 -26.09 14.10 53.52
C THR A 5 -25.43 14.47 52.20
N ASP A 6 -24.28 15.14 52.27
CA ASP A 6 -23.57 15.68 51.11
C ASP A 6 -22.27 14.89 50.87
N GLY A 7 -22.34 13.56 51.00
CA GLY A 7 -21.17 12.75 51.32
C GLY A 7 -20.88 11.55 50.42
N LEU A 8 -21.77 11.08 49.54
CA LEU A 8 -21.53 9.77 48.90
C LEU A 8 -22.09 9.63 47.47
N ASN A 9 -21.86 10.62 46.59
CA ASN A 9 -21.84 10.35 45.15
C ASN A 9 -20.39 10.14 44.68
N ARG A 10 -19.70 9.18 45.30
CA ARG A 10 -18.43 8.69 44.78
C ARG A 10 -18.76 7.54 43.84
N LYS A 11 -18.84 7.80 42.53
CA LYS A 11 -18.79 6.72 41.54
C LYS A 11 -17.56 5.86 41.89
N PRO A 12 -17.70 4.52 42.02
CA PRO A 12 -16.57 3.68 42.36
C PRO A 12 -15.51 3.86 41.28
N TYR A 13 -14.35 4.42 41.66
CA TYR A 13 -13.17 4.44 40.79
C TYR A 13 -12.77 2.99 40.56
N SER A 14 -13.16 2.46 39.41
CA SER A 14 -12.75 1.16 38.93
C SER A 14 -11.93 1.38 37.66
N PRO A 15 -10.78 0.70 37.49
CA PRO A 15 -9.99 0.78 36.25
C PRO A 15 -10.85 0.54 35.00
N LEU A 16 -11.87 -0.30 35.12
CA LEU A 16 -12.87 -0.60 34.10
C LEU A 16 -13.69 0.62 33.66
N SER A 17 -14.03 1.52 34.59
CA SER A 17 -14.79 2.73 34.28
C SER A 17 -13.97 3.78 33.54
N ASP A 18 -12.63 3.72 33.65
CA ASP A 18 -11.72 4.58 32.90
C ASP A 18 -11.42 3.97 31.53
N GLU A 19 -11.24 2.65 31.43
CA GLU A 19 -11.15 1.93 30.14
C GLU A 19 -12.42 2.07 29.29
N ALA A 20 -13.60 2.11 29.92
CA ALA A 20 -14.87 2.27 29.22
C ALA A 20 -15.03 3.66 28.55
N LYS A 21 -14.22 4.65 28.94
CA LYS A 21 -14.22 6.00 28.34
C LYS A 21 -13.26 6.11 27.16
N LEU A 22 -12.36 5.15 26.97
CA LEU A 22 -11.44 5.14 25.83
C LEU A 22 -12.20 4.82 24.55
N ASP A 23 -11.73 5.38 23.44
CA ASP A 23 -12.33 5.17 22.14
C ASP A 23 -12.17 3.72 21.66
N GLU A 24 -13.12 3.27 20.85
CA GLU A 24 -13.03 1.99 20.17
C GLU A 24 -11.94 2.04 19.10
N TYR A 25 -11.17 0.96 18.99
CA TYR A 25 -10.14 0.85 17.97
C TYR A 25 -10.78 0.63 16.60
N GLU A 26 -10.52 1.56 15.67
CA GLU A 26 -11.00 1.50 14.29
C GLU A 26 -9.92 0.90 13.37
N GLN A 27 -10.17 -0.31 12.90
CA GLN A 27 -9.21 -1.09 12.11
C GLN A 27 -9.19 -0.68 10.62
N PHE A 28 -10.20 0.06 10.15
CA PHE A 28 -10.35 0.41 8.73
C PHE A 28 -9.28 1.39 8.25
N ASP A 29 -9.05 2.46 9.02
CA ASP A 29 -8.07 3.50 8.68
C ASP A 29 -6.64 2.94 8.66
N ASP A 30 -6.30 2.13 9.66
CA ASP A 30 -4.98 1.50 9.75
C ASP A 30 -4.73 0.55 8.54
N TYR A 31 -5.76 -0.17 8.05
CA TYR A 31 -5.63 -0.96 6.82
C TYR A 31 -5.51 -0.10 5.56
N MET A 32 -6.28 0.99 5.47
CA MET A 32 -6.20 1.91 4.34
C MET A 32 -4.82 2.55 4.25
N GLU A 33 -4.24 2.94 5.38
CA GLU A 33 -2.89 3.50 5.45
C GLU A 33 -1.87 2.55 4.81
N ILE A 34 -1.86 1.28 5.22
CA ILE A 34 -0.95 0.26 4.67
C ILE A 34 -1.17 0.07 3.16
N ILE A 35 -2.41 0.07 2.70
CA ILE A 35 -2.74 -0.12 1.28
C ILE A 35 -2.28 1.06 0.43
N ILE A 36 -2.53 2.29 0.89
CA ILE A 36 -2.10 3.50 0.18
C ILE A 36 -0.57 3.55 0.12
N GLN A 37 0.08 3.25 1.24
CA GLN A 37 1.53 3.20 1.36
C GLN A 37 2.15 2.16 0.40
N PHE A 38 1.59 0.94 0.37
CA PHE A 38 1.97 -0.11 -0.56
C PHE A 38 1.73 0.29 -2.02
N GLY A 39 0.61 0.94 -2.32
CA GLY A 39 0.28 1.44 -3.65
C GLY A 39 1.33 2.43 -4.16
N TYR A 40 1.72 3.42 -3.35
CA TYR A 40 2.76 4.38 -3.72
C TYR A 40 4.11 3.71 -3.99
N VAL A 41 4.52 2.76 -3.15
CA VAL A 41 5.80 2.08 -3.33
C VAL A 41 5.81 1.22 -4.59
N THR A 42 4.71 0.52 -4.89
CA THR A 42 4.65 -0.42 -6.01
C THR A 42 4.44 0.30 -7.35
N LEU A 43 3.52 1.25 -7.44
CA LEU A 43 3.21 1.97 -8.69
C LEU A 43 4.40 2.76 -9.23
N PHE A 44 5.24 3.30 -8.34
CA PHE A 44 6.38 4.15 -8.70
C PHE A 44 7.74 3.50 -8.41
N ALA A 45 7.77 2.18 -8.20
CA ALA A 45 8.97 1.44 -7.86
C ALA A 45 10.13 1.66 -8.85
N SER A 46 9.81 1.70 -10.15
CA SER A 46 10.80 1.91 -11.22
C SER A 46 11.35 3.33 -11.29
N ALA A 47 10.57 4.34 -10.88
CA ALA A 47 10.93 5.74 -10.99
C ALA A 47 11.72 6.27 -9.78
N TYR A 48 11.46 5.74 -8.57
CA TYR A 48 12.08 6.26 -7.35
C TYR A 48 12.33 5.18 -6.28
N PRO A 49 13.39 4.38 -6.41
CA PRO A 49 13.69 3.27 -5.49
C PRO A 49 14.01 3.73 -4.05
N LEU A 50 14.44 4.98 -3.86
CA LEU A 50 14.70 5.54 -2.52
C LEU A 50 13.43 5.64 -1.66
N ALA A 51 12.24 5.88 -2.26
CA ALA A 51 10.99 5.89 -1.50
C ALA A 51 10.73 4.54 -0.83
N SER A 52 11.05 3.42 -1.48
CA SER A 52 10.88 2.09 -0.90
C SER A 52 11.67 1.94 0.41
N SER A 53 12.92 2.41 0.42
CA SER A 53 13.78 2.33 1.61
C SER A 53 13.26 3.18 2.79
N ILE A 54 12.78 4.40 2.50
CA ILE A 54 12.18 5.28 3.52
C ILE A 54 10.90 4.67 4.08
N MET A 55 10.12 4.01 3.22
CA MET A 55 8.86 3.39 3.62
C MET A 55 9.05 2.23 4.59
N ILE A 56 10.11 1.44 4.42
CA ILE A 56 10.42 0.35 5.37
C ILE A 56 10.65 0.92 6.78
N ILE A 57 11.34 2.05 6.89
CA ILE A 57 11.56 2.72 8.17
C ILE A 57 10.23 3.24 8.73
N ALA A 58 9.39 3.84 7.88
CA ALA A 58 8.06 4.28 8.28
C ALA A 58 7.21 3.12 8.81
N ASN A 59 7.20 1.96 8.14
CA ASN A 59 6.49 0.76 8.59
C ASN A 59 6.99 0.25 9.96
N LEU A 60 8.29 0.36 10.23
CA LEU A 60 8.86 -0.03 11.52
C LEU A 60 8.42 0.89 12.66
N VAL A 61 8.34 2.20 12.39
CA VAL A 61 7.81 3.17 13.34
C VAL A 61 6.31 2.92 13.54
N GLU A 62 5.57 2.64 12.47
CA GLU A 62 4.12 2.47 12.53
C GLU A 62 3.72 1.24 13.34
N MET A 63 4.41 0.10 13.17
CA MET A 63 4.17 -1.07 14.01
C MET A 63 4.35 -0.79 15.52
N ARG A 64 5.24 0.15 15.86
CA ARG A 64 5.47 0.56 17.25
C ARG A 64 4.39 1.53 17.74
N SER A 65 3.97 2.49 16.93
CA SER A 65 2.85 3.39 17.27
C SER A 65 1.55 2.60 17.41
N ASP A 66 1.25 1.64 16.53
CA ASP A 66 0.05 0.80 16.59
C ASP A 66 -0.01 -0.03 17.88
N THR A 67 1.13 -0.63 18.26
CA THR A 67 1.22 -1.39 19.51
C THR A 67 0.98 -0.49 20.72
N PHE A 68 1.47 0.75 20.68
CA PHE A 68 1.23 1.75 21.73
C PHE A 68 -0.24 2.19 21.77
N LYS A 69 -0.85 2.45 20.61
CA LYS A 69 -2.26 2.82 20.43
C LYS A 69 -3.18 1.76 21.04
N LEU A 70 -2.94 0.49 20.72
CA LEU A 70 -3.69 -0.65 21.25
C LEU A 70 -3.48 -0.91 22.74
N SER A 71 -2.31 -0.53 23.29
CA SER A 71 -1.97 -0.80 24.70
C SER A 71 -2.41 0.31 25.66
N PHE A 72 -2.39 1.57 25.21
CA PHE A 72 -2.54 2.73 26.11
C PHE A 72 -3.61 3.74 25.68
N ILE A 73 -4.04 3.75 24.42
CA ILE A 73 -4.94 4.79 23.88
C ILE A 73 -6.36 4.24 23.68
N CYS A 74 -6.49 3.05 23.11
CA CYS A 74 -7.79 2.46 22.78
C CYS A 74 -8.27 1.49 23.86
N ARG A 75 -9.59 1.32 23.96
CA ARG A 75 -10.18 0.24 24.75
C ARG A 75 -9.84 -1.11 24.12
N LYS A 76 -9.58 -2.13 24.95
CA LYS A 76 -9.27 -3.49 24.48
C LYS A 76 -10.32 -3.99 23.47
N PRO A 77 -9.94 -4.26 22.21
CA PRO A 77 -10.88 -4.75 21.21
C PRO A 77 -11.30 -6.19 21.54
N ARG A 78 -12.53 -6.56 21.15
CA ARG A 78 -12.97 -7.96 21.24
C ARG A 78 -12.25 -8.78 20.19
N SER A 79 -11.75 -9.95 20.60
CA SER A 79 -11.20 -10.93 19.67
C SER A 79 -12.32 -11.43 18.76
N LEU A 80 -12.29 -11.02 17.49
CA LEU A 80 -13.12 -11.55 16.42
C LEU A 80 -12.27 -12.51 15.60
N ARG A 81 -12.80 -13.69 15.28
CA ARG A 81 -12.16 -14.59 14.31
C ARG A 81 -12.53 -14.10 12.93
N CYS A 82 -11.54 -13.72 12.11
CA CYS A 82 -11.73 -13.52 10.68
C CYS A 82 -10.95 -14.57 9.90
N ASP A 83 -11.51 -15.04 8.79
CA ASP A 83 -10.80 -15.88 7.82
C ASP A 83 -10.10 -14.96 6.82
N GLY A 84 -8.82 -14.73 7.05
CA GLY A 84 -7.93 -14.01 6.13
C GLY A 84 -8.20 -12.50 6.00
N LEU A 85 -7.60 -11.91 4.96
CA LEU A 85 -7.62 -10.47 4.68
C LEU A 85 -8.95 -9.99 4.06
N GLY A 86 -9.83 -10.89 3.63
CA GLY A 86 -11.11 -10.56 3.01
C GLY A 86 -10.97 -9.62 1.80
N MET A 87 -11.76 -8.55 1.78
CA MET A 87 -11.78 -7.54 0.71
C MET A 87 -10.42 -6.86 0.48
N TRP A 88 -9.63 -6.68 1.54
CA TRP A 88 -8.31 -6.07 1.46
C TRP A 88 -7.35 -6.87 0.59
N GLY A 89 -7.47 -8.21 0.59
CA GLY A 89 -6.69 -9.08 -0.29
C GLY A 89 -7.01 -8.84 -1.77
N SER A 90 -8.29 -8.69 -2.12
CA SER A 90 -8.71 -8.36 -3.48
C SER A 90 -8.19 -7.00 -3.94
N LEU A 91 -8.19 -6.00 -3.05
CA LEU A 91 -7.64 -4.67 -3.32
C LEU A 91 -6.13 -4.71 -3.58
N LEU A 92 -5.38 -5.44 -2.75
CA LEU A 92 -3.94 -5.61 -2.93
C LEU A 92 -3.61 -6.32 -4.25
N SER A 93 -4.37 -7.36 -4.63
CA SER A 93 -4.20 -8.05 -5.92
C SER A 93 -4.46 -7.12 -7.12
N GLY A 94 -5.52 -6.30 -7.03
CA GLY A 94 -5.79 -5.27 -8.03
C GLY A 94 -4.67 -4.23 -8.13
N LEU A 95 -4.13 -3.76 -7.00
CA LEU A 95 -3.01 -2.82 -6.95
C LEU A 95 -1.73 -3.41 -7.55
N VAL A 96 -1.42 -4.68 -7.29
CA VAL A 96 -0.26 -5.36 -7.91
C VAL A 96 -0.40 -5.42 -9.42
N THR A 97 -1.59 -5.74 -9.92
CA THR A 97 -1.87 -5.79 -11.36
C THR A 97 -1.74 -4.40 -11.99
N LEU A 98 -2.31 -3.36 -11.35
CA LEU A 98 -2.19 -1.97 -11.78
C LEU A 98 -0.73 -1.48 -11.77
N SER A 99 0.02 -1.87 -10.75
CA SER A 99 1.44 -1.57 -10.60
C SER A 99 2.27 -2.19 -11.72
N ALA A 100 2.04 -3.46 -12.06
CA ALA A 100 2.71 -4.11 -13.17
C ALA A 100 2.45 -3.36 -14.48
N LEU A 101 1.19 -3.00 -14.75
CA LEU A 101 0.82 -2.22 -15.92
C LEU A 101 1.51 -0.85 -15.94
N THR A 102 1.51 -0.13 -14.81
CA THR A 102 2.11 1.21 -14.70
C THR A 102 3.63 1.16 -14.91
N ASN A 103 4.33 0.21 -14.28
CA ASN A 103 5.77 0.05 -14.47
C ASN A 103 6.12 -0.39 -15.91
N CYS A 104 5.30 -1.23 -16.54
CA CYS A 104 5.47 -1.59 -17.96
C CYS A 104 5.25 -0.40 -18.89
N LEU A 105 4.25 0.45 -18.61
CA LEU A 105 4.03 1.68 -19.37
C LEU A 105 5.18 2.67 -19.20
N ILE A 106 5.69 2.87 -17.97
CA ILE A 106 6.87 3.71 -17.73
C ILE A 106 8.05 3.24 -18.57
N PHE A 107 8.30 1.92 -18.60
CA PHE A 107 9.37 1.33 -19.41
C PHE A 107 9.13 1.47 -20.92
N GLY A 108 7.89 1.27 -21.38
CA GLY A 108 7.52 1.35 -22.80
C GLY A 108 7.49 2.78 -23.36
N PHE A 109 7.04 3.76 -22.56
CA PHE A 109 7.03 5.17 -22.95
C PHE A 109 8.40 5.85 -22.79
N THR A 110 9.24 5.35 -21.87
CA THR A 110 10.64 5.81 -21.73
C THR A 110 11.53 5.03 -22.69
N SER A 111 11.36 5.27 -23.99
CA SER A 111 12.01 4.55 -25.10
C SER A 111 13.54 4.45 -25.01
N GLY A 112 14.18 5.32 -24.21
CA GLY A 112 15.63 5.35 -24.02
C GLY A 112 16.23 4.12 -23.32
N GLN A 113 15.54 3.52 -22.33
CA GLN A 113 16.07 2.33 -21.62
C GLN A 113 15.85 1.04 -22.42
N LEU A 114 14.70 0.92 -23.08
CA LEU A 114 14.39 -0.20 -23.97
C LEU A 114 15.35 -0.23 -25.18
N MET A 115 15.77 0.94 -25.68
CA MET A 115 16.78 1.06 -26.74
C MET A 115 18.14 0.48 -26.33
N GLU A 116 18.56 0.69 -25.08
CA GLU A 116 19.84 0.20 -24.56
C GLU A 116 19.85 -1.32 -24.39
N TRP A 117 18.72 -1.90 -23.97
CA TRP A 117 18.58 -3.35 -23.76
C TRP A 117 18.25 -4.12 -25.04
N LEU A 118 17.54 -3.49 -25.98
CA LEU A 118 17.12 -4.11 -27.25
C LEU A 118 17.41 -3.17 -28.44
N PRO A 119 18.69 -2.91 -28.74
CA PRO A 119 19.07 -2.04 -29.85
C PRO A 119 18.63 -2.58 -31.22
N SER A 120 18.37 -3.89 -31.32
CA SER A 120 17.90 -4.55 -32.55
C SER A 120 16.43 -4.28 -32.93
N LEU A 121 15.67 -3.61 -32.05
CA LEU A 121 14.25 -3.27 -32.26
C LEU A 121 14.03 -1.85 -32.82
N TYR A 122 15.05 -0.98 -32.75
CA TYR A 122 14.98 0.41 -33.18
C TYR A 122 15.84 0.66 -34.40
N THR A 123 15.35 1.51 -35.30
CA THR A 123 16.12 1.99 -36.45
C THR A 123 16.21 3.51 -36.36
N ILE A 124 17.41 4.05 -36.57
CA ILE A 124 17.63 5.49 -36.67
C ILE A 124 17.27 5.88 -38.09
N ASP A 125 16.23 6.71 -38.24
CA ASP A 125 15.81 7.25 -39.54
C ASP A 125 16.73 8.42 -39.94
N GLU A 126 16.80 8.73 -41.23
CA GLU A 126 17.71 9.75 -41.81
C GLU A 126 17.43 11.18 -41.26
N SER A 127 16.28 11.37 -40.62
CA SER A 127 15.83 12.62 -39.98
C SER A 127 16.13 12.70 -38.47
N ASP A 128 16.99 11.81 -37.93
CA ASP A 128 17.34 11.71 -36.50
C ASP A 128 16.15 11.43 -35.55
N HIS A 129 14.99 11.12 -36.12
CA HIS A 129 13.81 10.68 -35.39
C HIS A 129 13.84 9.17 -35.22
N MET A 130 13.86 8.73 -33.96
CA MET A 130 13.89 7.31 -33.61
C MET A 130 12.53 6.68 -33.91
N ARG A 131 12.53 5.66 -34.78
CA ARG A 131 11.31 4.90 -35.13
C ARG A 131 11.48 3.43 -34.75
N PHE A 132 10.41 2.84 -34.25
CA PHE A 132 10.34 1.39 -34.10
C PHE A 132 10.46 0.76 -35.50
N SER A 133 11.30 -0.27 -35.63
CA SER A 133 11.43 -0.99 -36.89
C SER A 133 10.06 -1.52 -37.33
N ASP A 134 9.66 -1.24 -38.57
CA ASP A 134 8.28 -1.36 -39.11
C ASP A 134 7.61 -2.74 -39.02
N ASN A 135 8.24 -3.76 -38.42
CA ASN A 135 7.66 -5.08 -38.19
C ASN A 135 7.86 -5.65 -36.77
N LYS A 136 8.42 -4.87 -35.83
CA LYS A 136 8.78 -5.38 -34.49
C LYS A 136 8.09 -4.69 -33.32
N GLY A 137 7.31 -3.63 -33.56
CA GLY A 137 6.54 -2.94 -32.51
C GLY A 137 5.54 -3.86 -31.76
N TRP A 138 4.99 -4.86 -32.46
CA TRP A 138 4.10 -5.85 -31.85
C TRP A 138 4.80 -6.73 -30.80
N LEU A 139 6.11 -6.99 -30.91
CA LEU A 139 6.86 -7.75 -29.91
C LEU A 139 6.96 -7.01 -28.58
N VAL A 140 7.09 -5.67 -28.61
CA VAL A 140 7.12 -4.86 -27.39
C VAL A 140 5.78 -4.94 -26.67
N ILE A 141 4.68 -4.85 -27.43
CA ILE A 141 3.32 -5.02 -26.90
C ILE A 141 3.16 -6.43 -26.33
N PHE A 142 3.65 -7.47 -27.01
CA PHE A 142 3.56 -8.85 -26.55
C PHE A 142 4.39 -9.12 -25.28
N ILE A 143 5.57 -8.49 -25.15
CA ILE A 143 6.40 -8.55 -23.94
C ILE A 143 5.69 -7.84 -22.79
N ILE A 144 5.15 -6.65 -23.01
CA ILE A 144 4.39 -5.90 -22.00
C ILE A 144 3.18 -6.71 -21.53
N PHE A 145 2.40 -7.24 -22.47
CA PHE A 145 1.20 -8.03 -22.16
C PHE A 145 1.54 -9.40 -21.55
N GLY A 146 2.67 -9.99 -21.93
CA GLY A 146 3.18 -11.24 -21.37
C GLY A 146 3.66 -11.07 -19.92
N VAL A 147 4.38 -9.99 -19.63
CA VAL A 147 4.81 -9.62 -18.27
C VAL A 147 3.61 -9.26 -17.39
N GLU A 148 2.59 -8.58 -17.94
CA GLU A 148 1.33 -8.28 -17.24
C GLU A 148 0.51 -9.54 -16.93
N ARG A 149 0.51 -10.53 -17.84
CA ARG A 149 -0.21 -11.81 -17.67
C ARG A 149 0.53 -12.84 -16.83
N ALA A 150 1.85 -12.73 -16.69
CA ALA A 150 2.67 -13.65 -15.88
C ALA A 150 2.22 -13.75 -14.40
N PRO A 151 1.94 -12.64 -13.67
CA PRO A 151 1.46 -12.72 -12.29
C PRO A 151 0.01 -13.20 -12.14
N LEU A 152 -0.77 -13.34 -13.22
CA LEU A 152 -2.15 -13.84 -13.18
C LEU A 152 -2.25 -15.38 -13.21
N PHE A 153 -1.15 -16.10 -13.45
CA PHE A 153 -1.11 -17.57 -13.58
C PHE A 153 -0.47 -18.31 -12.40
N THR A 154 -0.03 -17.60 -11.36
CA THR A 154 0.51 -18.16 -10.10
C THR A 154 -0.35 -17.76 -8.93
#